data_AF-A0A7L2RLV9-F1
#
_entry.id   AF-A0A7L2RLV9-F1
#
_cell.length_a   1.000
_cell.length_b   1.000
_cell.length_c   1.000
_cell.angle_alpha   90.00
_cell.angle_beta   90.00
_cell.angle_gamma   90.00
#
_symmetry.space_group_name_H-M   'P 1'
#
loop_
_entity.id
_entity.type
_entity.pdbx_description
1 polymer ?
#
loop_
_entity_poly.entity_id
_entity_poly.type
_entity_poly.pdbx_seq_one_letter_code
_entity_poly.pdbx_strand_id
1 'polypeptide(L)'
;EFMQASWDVEEVQVKGIQHIASFVKEKSAFPYLLKFTEVITFAMKTHVTSLDLQVDGCRLLLEILSEALKQDVEVPLDKGVTSCLLATVRKHSGNEELLSMLCTLLMMVSASEVAARNLRKVGIIPDLLSILRRFLDNDEICSSCCGVLWSLAVSENNADQALLKSAVPVTSAVLQKYLQNGAVAESACSALWALSLQGCLDDYDYEPTTALLLDAVRTNQERAMLVKNGCLALASLLRMSELAALTFITVSKGSGIELIKDICYLHFDDPGVIGAVCLLMKEMVQYDDVVLDMLSQKMEEQLSEIKIQFPFS
;
A
#
# COMPACT_ATOMS: atom_id res chain seq x y z
N GLU A 1 -0.56 -24.29 27.37
CA GLU A 1 -1.15 -24.86 28.61
C GLU A 1 -1.50 -23.79 29.64
N PHE A 2 -0.54 -23.07 30.24
CA PHE A 2 -0.85 -22.04 31.26
C PHE A 2 -1.87 -20.98 30.79
N MET A 3 -1.64 -20.35 29.64
CA MET A 3 -2.59 -19.38 29.06
C MET A 3 -3.95 -20.01 28.69
N GLN A 4 -3.97 -21.29 28.31
CA GLN A 4 -5.22 -21.98 27.90
C GLN A 4 -6.07 -22.38 29.11
N ALA A 5 -5.44 -22.72 30.23
CA ALA A 5 -6.13 -23.13 31.46
C ALA A 5 -6.87 -21.96 32.14
N SER A 6 -6.40 -20.73 31.94
CA SER A 6 -7.02 -19.51 32.49
C SER A 6 -7.20 -18.47 31.39
N TRP A 7 -7.85 -18.90 30.31
CA TRP A 7 -8.06 -18.08 29.11
C TRP A 7 -8.89 -16.82 29.37
N ASP A 8 -9.77 -16.87 30.36
CA ASP A 8 -10.67 -15.81 30.80
C ASP A 8 -10.03 -14.84 31.81
N VAL A 9 -8.79 -15.09 32.25
CA VAL A 9 -8.09 -14.23 33.21
C VAL A 9 -7.10 -13.33 32.48
N GLU A 10 -7.40 -12.04 32.38
CA GLU A 10 -6.59 -11.03 31.68
C GLU A 10 -5.13 -11.02 32.14
N GLU A 11 -4.88 -10.97 33.45
CA GLU A 11 -3.52 -10.93 34.02
C GLU A 11 -2.67 -12.15 33.61
N VAL A 12 -3.31 -13.33 33.49
CA VAL A 12 -2.64 -14.56 33.03
C VAL A 12 -2.27 -14.42 31.56
N GLN A 13 -3.16 -13.86 30.73
CA GLN A 13 -2.90 -13.65 29.32
C GLN A 13 -1.78 -12.63 29.09
N VAL A 14 -1.78 -11.51 29.82
CA VAL A 14 -0.72 -10.48 29.75
C VAL A 14 0.64 -11.07 30.10
N LYS A 15 0.75 -11.76 31.25
CA LYS A 15 2.01 -12.41 31.66
C LYS A 15 2.44 -13.48 30.65
N GLY A 16 1.49 -14.21 30.08
CA GLY A 16 1.75 -15.19 29.03
C GLY A 16 2.36 -14.56 27.78
N ILE A 17 1.76 -13.49 27.26
CA ILE A 17 2.26 -12.73 26.10
C ILE A 17 3.66 -12.18 26.38
N GLN A 18 3.87 -11.55 27.54
CA GLN A 18 5.17 -11.01 27.93
C GLN A 18 6.25 -12.09 28.04
N HIS A 19 5.87 -13.28 28.54
CA HIS A 19 6.79 -14.42 28.59
C HIS A 19 7.15 -14.90 27.18
N ILE A 20 6.18 -15.04 26.28
CA ILE A 20 6.42 -15.41 24.87
C ILE A 20 7.33 -14.37 24.19
N ALA A 21 7.10 -13.09 24.43
CA ALA A 21 7.90 -11.99 23.86
C ALA A 21 9.40 -12.10 24.21
N SER A 22 9.73 -12.60 25.41
CA SER A 22 11.13 -12.78 25.81
C SER A 22 11.93 -13.75 24.93
N PHE A 23 11.25 -14.61 24.17
CA PHE A 23 11.87 -15.63 23.31
C PHE A 23 12.01 -15.22 21.84
N VAL A 24 11.44 -14.09 21.40
CA VAL A 24 11.37 -13.74 19.96
C VAL A 24 12.74 -13.65 19.30
N LYS A 25 13.74 -13.16 20.03
CA LYS A 25 15.12 -13.02 19.54
C LYS A 25 15.95 -14.31 19.68
N GLU A 26 15.40 -15.34 20.31
CA GLU A 26 16.11 -16.59 20.51
C GLU A 26 15.93 -17.50 19.29
N LYS A 27 17.02 -17.69 18.51
CA LYS A 27 16.99 -18.45 17.25
C LYS A 27 16.46 -19.88 17.41
N SER A 28 16.75 -20.53 18.54
CA SER A 28 16.26 -21.86 18.89
C SER A 28 14.75 -21.90 19.11
N ALA A 29 14.17 -20.83 19.67
CA ALA A 29 12.75 -20.76 20.01
C ALA A 29 11.89 -20.25 18.84
N PHE A 30 12.46 -19.43 17.96
CA PHE A 30 11.71 -18.73 16.91
C PHE A 30 10.80 -19.63 16.03
N PRO A 31 11.24 -20.80 15.53
CA PRO A 31 10.37 -21.69 14.74
C PRO A 31 9.11 -22.16 15.49
N TYR A 32 9.17 -22.22 16.82
CA TYR A 32 8.04 -22.58 17.67
C TYR A 32 7.10 -21.39 17.90
N LEU A 33 7.63 -20.15 17.87
CA LEU A 33 6.85 -18.93 18.08
C LEU A 33 5.81 -18.69 16.98
N LEU A 34 6.10 -19.16 15.76
CA LEU A 34 5.16 -19.10 14.64
C LEU A 34 3.83 -19.81 14.93
N LYS A 35 3.85 -20.80 15.84
CA LYS A 35 2.66 -21.57 16.24
C LYS A 35 1.83 -20.87 17.33
N PHE A 36 2.35 -19.79 17.93
CA PHE A 36 1.66 -19.06 18.99
C PHE A 36 0.83 -17.88 18.48
N THR A 37 0.84 -17.57 17.18
CA THR A 37 0.01 -16.50 16.59
C THR A 37 -1.48 -16.72 16.89
N GLU A 38 -1.96 -17.96 16.82
CA GLU A 38 -3.33 -18.32 17.20
C GLU A 38 -3.62 -18.11 18.69
N VAL A 39 -2.68 -18.46 19.57
CA VAL A 39 -2.83 -18.28 21.03
C VAL A 39 -2.85 -16.79 21.39
N ILE A 40 -1.97 -16.00 20.79
CA ILE A 40 -1.89 -14.55 21.01
C ILE A 40 -3.18 -13.89 20.53
N THR A 41 -3.62 -14.19 19.30
CA THR A 41 -4.85 -13.61 18.75
C THR A 41 -6.11 -14.10 19.45
N PHE A 42 -6.12 -15.32 19.98
CA PHE A 42 -7.22 -15.79 20.84
C PHE A 42 -7.30 -15.01 22.15
N ALA A 43 -6.17 -14.76 22.81
CA ALA A 43 -6.11 -13.94 24.01
C ALA A 43 -6.58 -12.50 23.73
N MET A 44 -6.07 -11.89 22.65
CA MET A 44 -6.47 -10.55 22.20
C MET A 44 -7.97 -10.46 21.91
N LYS A 45 -8.54 -11.45 21.23
CA LYS A 45 -9.97 -11.48 20.91
C LYS A 45 -10.84 -11.66 22.15
N THR A 46 -10.41 -12.47 23.10
CA THR A 46 -11.13 -12.70 24.36
C THR A 46 -11.17 -11.43 25.21
N HIS A 47 -10.03 -10.75 25.29
CA HIS A 47 -9.84 -9.54 26.10
C HIS A 47 -9.80 -8.28 25.25
N VAL A 48 -10.70 -8.19 24.26
CA VAL A 48 -10.68 -7.10 23.26
C VAL A 48 -10.80 -5.72 23.90
N THR A 49 -11.37 -5.61 25.10
CA THR A 49 -11.50 -4.34 25.84
C THR A 49 -10.23 -3.91 26.57
N SER A 50 -9.29 -4.82 26.85
CA SER A 50 -8.06 -4.52 27.56
C SER A 50 -7.05 -3.90 26.62
N LEU A 51 -6.80 -2.60 26.77
CA LEU A 51 -5.86 -1.87 25.93
C LEU A 51 -4.43 -2.43 26.07
N ASP A 52 -3.99 -2.69 27.29
CA ASP A 52 -2.63 -3.19 27.57
C ASP A 52 -2.39 -4.53 26.88
N LEU A 53 -3.37 -5.44 26.95
CA LEU A 53 -3.29 -6.74 26.27
C LEU A 53 -3.29 -6.58 24.75
N GLN A 54 -4.06 -5.65 24.18
CA GLN A 54 -4.01 -5.38 22.74
C GLN A 54 -2.64 -4.82 22.32
N VAL A 55 -2.06 -3.91 23.10
CA VAL A 55 -0.73 -3.34 22.83
C VAL A 55 0.35 -4.42 22.88
N ASP A 56 0.40 -5.20 23.96
CA ASP A 56 1.38 -6.27 24.13
C ASP A 56 1.22 -7.36 23.05
N GLY A 57 -0.02 -7.72 22.71
CA GLY A 57 -0.32 -8.67 21.65
C GLY A 57 0.09 -8.18 20.27
N CYS A 58 -0.25 -6.94 19.90
CA CYS A 58 0.15 -6.35 18.61
C CYS A 58 1.66 -6.22 18.48
N ARG A 59 2.34 -5.76 19.54
CA ARG A 59 3.81 -5.66 19.58
C ARG A 59 4.46 -7.02 19.35
N LEU A 60 4.01 -8.04 20.07
CA LEU A 60 4.55 -9.40 19.91
C LEU A 60 4.33 -9.95 18.49
N LEU A 61 3.14 -9.75 17.92
CA LEU A 61 2.87 -10.17 16.54
C LEU A 61 3.76 -9.44 15.54
N LEU A 62 3.97 -8.13 15.70
CA LEU A 62 4.89 -7.35 14.87
C LEU A 62 6.32 -7.89 14.96
N GLU A 63 6.82 -8.19 16.16
CA GLU A 63 8.16 -8.75 16.35
C GLU A 63 8.29 -10.12 15.68
N ILE A 64 7.29 -11.00 15.83
CA ILE A 64 7.27 -12.33 15.20
C ILE A 64 7.29 -12.20 13.68
N LEU A 65 6.42 -11.38 13.09
CA LEU A 65 6.37 -11.21 11.63
C LEU A 65 7.63 -10.54 11.08
N SER A 66 8.18 -9.57 11.80
CA SER A 66 9.41 -8.88 11.38
C SER A 66 10.60 -9.82 11.36
N GLU A 67 10.68 -10.71 12.35
CA GLU A 67 11.76 -11.70 12.42
C GLU A 67 11.55 -12.83 11.40
N ALA A 68 10.30 -13.23 11.15
CA ALA A 68 9.97 -14.21 10.10
C ALA A 68 10.38 -13.70 8.72
N LEU A 69 10.11 -12.42 8.43
CA LEU A 69 10.50 -11.76 7.19
C LEU A 69 12.02 -11.75 7.00
N LYS A 70 12.80 -11.48 8.05
CA LYS A 70 14.28 -11.51 7.96
C LYS A 70 14.83 -12.92 7.70
N GLN A 71 14.14 -13.94 8.21
CA GLN A 71 14.54 -15.33 8.06
C GLN A 71 13.92 -16.00 6.82
N ASP A 72 13.13 -15.25 6.03
CA ASP A 72 12.38 -15.74 4.87
C ASP A 72 11.50 -16.96 5.21
N VAL A 73 10.84 -16.91 6.37
CA VAL A 73 9.96 -17.98 6.86
C VAL A 73 8.51 -17.54 6.75
N GLU A 74 7.69 -18.40 6.15
CA GLU A 74 6.25 -18.17 6.06
C GLU A 74 5.57 -18.35 7.43
N VAL A 75 4.77 -17.36 7.83
CA VAL A 75 3.96 -17.41 9.05
C VAL A 75 2.55 -17.86 8.69
N PRO A 76 1.99 -18.89 9.34
CA PRO A 76 0.61 -19.28 9.12
C PRO A 76 -0.34 -18.18 9.65
N LEU A 77 -0.95 -17.45 8.72
CA LEU A 77 -1.88 -16.35 8.98
C LEU A 77 -3.30 -16.76 8.61
N ASP A 78 -4.02 -17.28 9.59
CA ASP A 78 -5.34 -17.86 9.40
C ASP A 78 -6.48 -16.82 9.45
N LYS A 79 -7.72 -17.31 9.38
CA LYS A 79 -8.90 -16.45 9.51
C LYS A 79 -9.05 -15.91 10.95
N GLY A 80 -8.58 -16.63 11.95
CA GLY A 80 -8.55 -16.20 13.35
C GLY A 80 -7.78 -14.90 13.52
N VAL A 81 -6.57 -14.81 12.96
CA VAL A 81 -5.72 -13.62 13.02
C VAL A 81 -6.43 -12.41 12.41
N THR A 82 -6.86 -12.51 11.16
CA THR A 82 -7.53 -11.39 10.46
C THR A 82 -8.83 -10.95 11.14
N SER A 83 -9.60 -11.88 11.71
CA SER A 83 -10.82 -11.57 12.47
C SER A 83 -10.51 -10.88 13.80
N CYS A 84 -9.42 -11.27 14.48
CA CYS A 84 -8.96 -10.62 15.70
C CYS A 84 -8.55 -9.18 15.43
N LEU A 85 -7.69 -8.95 14.43
CA LEU A 85 -7.20 -7.61 14.09
C LEU A 85 -8.35 -6.66 13.75
N LEU A 86 -9.34 -7.12 12.98
CA LEU A 86 -10.55 -6.34 12.70
C LEU A 86 -11.33 -5.98 13.97
N ALA A 87 -11.50 -6.94 14.89
CA ALA A 87 -12.20 -6.69 16.14
C ALA A 87 -11.46 -5.64 17.00
N THR A 88 -10.13 -5.72 17.05
CA THR A 88 -9.29 -4.76 17.76
C THR A 88 -9.38 -3.37 17.14
N VAL A 89 -9.29 -3.24 15.81
CA VAL A 89 -9.47 -1.98 15.07
C VAL A 89 -10.81 -1.33 15.41
N ARG A 90 -11.91 -2.09 15.37
CA ARG A 90 -13.24 -1.56 15.66
C ARG A 90 -13.38 -1.14 17.10
N LYS A 91 -12.86 -1.94 18.04
CA LYS A 91 -12.99 -1.68 19.47
C LYS A 91 -12.16 -0.47 19.92
N HIS A 92 -10.95 -0.34 19.39
CA HIS A 92 -9.99 0.70 19.75
C HIS A 92 -9.80 1.72 18.64
N SER A 93 -10.85 1.95 17.84
CA SER A 93 -10.81 2.94 16.76
C SER A 93 -10.37 4.32 17.25
N GLY A 94 -10.59 4.64 18.54
CA GLY A 94 -10.17 5.83 19.29
C GLY A 94 -8.66 6.02 19.51
N ASN A 95 -7.85 4.96 19.48
CA ASN A 95 -6.48 4.99 19.98
C ASN A 95 -5.47 5.05 18.83
N GLU A 96 -4.86 6.21 18.62
CA GLU A 96 -3.91 6.45 17.53
C GLU A 96 -2.66 5.57 17.62
N GLU A 97 -2.05 5.47 18.79
CA GLU A 97 -0.81 4.72 19.02
C GLU A 97 -1.01 3.23 18.73
N LEU A 98 -2.10 2.64 19.23
CA LEU A 98 -2.46 1.26 18.93
C LEU A 98 -2.80 1.08 17.45
N LEU A 99 -3.50 2.04 16.83
CA LEU A 99 -3.82 1.97 15.41
C LEU A 99 -2.59 2.07 14.51
N SER A 100 -1.55 2.82 14.91
CA SER A 100 -0.28 2.83 14.17
C SER A 100 0.31 1.43 14.08
N MET A 101 0.50 0.77 15.24
CA MET A 101 0.99 -0.61 15.31
C MET A 101 0.07 -1.59 14.56
N LEU A 102 -1.25 -1.47 14.71
CA LEU A 102 -2.21 -2.34 14.04
C LEU A 102 -2.19 -2.17 12.52
N CYS A 103 -2.06 -0.95 12.01
CA CYS A 103 -1.99 -0.70 10.57
C CYS A 103 -0.70 -1.29 9.98
N THR A 104 0.43 -1.13 10.66
CA THR A 104 1.70 -1.77 10.27
C THR A 104 1.55 -3.29 10.28
N LEU A 105 0.92 -3.85 11.32
CA LEU A 105 0.67 -5.28 11.42
C LEU A 105 -0.24 -5.78 10.29
N LEU A 106 -1.32 -5.06 10.00
CA LEU A 106 -2.22 -5.36 8.88
C LEU A 106 -1.49 -5.32 7.53
N MET A 107 -0.58 -4.36 7.33
CA MET A 107 0.23 -4.26 6.11
C MET A 107 1.16 -5.47 5.94
N MET A 108 1.84 -5.90 7.01
CA MET A 108 2.68 -7.10 6.97
C MET A 108 1.85 -8.36 6.72
N VAL A 109 0.70 -8.47 7.39
CA VAL A 109 -0.24 -9.59 7.21
C VAL A 109 -0.78 -9.63 5.79
N SER A 110 -1.12 -8.48 5.18
CA SER A 110 -1.69 -8.42 3.83
C SER A 110 -0.71 -8.75 2.71
N ALA A 111 0.59 -8.87 3.00
CA ALA A 111 1.56 -9.37 2.02
C ALA A 111 1.28 -10.83 1.61
N SER A 112 0.64 -11.63 2.47
CA SER A 112 0.15 -12.97 2.12
C SER A 112 -1.19 -12.87 1.40
N GLU A 113 -1.30 -13.43 0.19
CA GLU A 113 -2.57 -13.45 -0.56
C GLU A 113 -3.69 -14.23 0.17
N VAL A 114 -3.35 -15.23 0.98
CA VAL A 114 -4.34 -15.94 1.82
C VAL A 114 -4.91 -15.00 2.87
N ALA A 115 -4.06 -14.24 3.56
CA ALA A 115 -4.47 -13.30 4.59
C ALA A 115 -5.17 -12.07 3.99
N ALA A 116 -4.69 -11.53 2.88
CA ALA A 116 -5.36 -10.45 2.13
C ALA A 116 -6.78 -10.86 1.71
N ARG A 117 -6.96 -12.09 1.23
CA ARG A 117 -8.29 -12.65 0.92
C ARG A 117 -9.18 -12.74 2.16
N ASN A 118 -8.63 -13.13 3.30
CA ASN A 118 -9.38 -13.18 4.55
C ASN A 118 -9.78 -11.78 5.04
N LEU A 119 -8.87 -10.80 4.94
CA LEU A 119 -9.12 -9.38 5.23
C LEU A 119 -10.25 -8.81 4.36
N ARG A 120 -10.26 -9.12 3.06
CA ARG A 120 -11.38 -8.77 2.16
C ARG A 120 -12.70 -9.39 2.65
N LYS A 121 -12.71 -10.69 2.98
CA LYS A 121 -13.91 -11.40 3.44
C LYS A 121 -14.47 -10.88 4.76
N VAL A 122 -13.63 -10.41 5.68
CA VAL A 122 -14.09 -9.82 6.95
C VAL A 122 -14.48 -8.35 6.81
N GLY A 123 -14.24 -7.72 5.65
CA GLY A 123 -14.68 -6.37 5.32
C GLY A 123 -13.89 -5.28 6.02
N ILE A 124 -12.55 -5.32 5.92
CA ILE A 124 -11.65 -4.33 6.57
C ILE A 124 -11.64 -2.95 5.87
N ILE A 125 -12.00 -2.86 4.59
CA ILE A 125 -11.86 -1.63 3.78
C ILE A 125 -12.55 -0.41 4.42
N PRO A 126 -13.83 -0.46 4.84
CA PRO A 126 -14.48 0.69 5.47
C PRO A 126 -13.77 1.17 6.74
N ASP A 127 -13.22 0.24 7.52
CA ASP A 127 -12.48 0.54 8.73
C ASP A 127 -11.14 1.26 8.41
N LEU A 128 -10.40 0.81 7.38
CA LEU A 128 -9.18 1.50 6.89
C LEU A 128 -9.47 2.92 6.40
N LEU A 129 -10.54 3.09 5.62
CA LEU A 129 -10.92 4.42 5.12
C LEU A 129 -11.37 5.34 6.25
N SER A 130 -11.97 4.80 7.31
CA SER A 130 -12.31 5.56 8.52
C SER A 130 -11.04 6.01 9.27
N ILE A 131 -10.07 5.11 9.44
CA ILE A 131 -8.77 5.41 10.06
C ILE A 131 -8.04 6.51 9.27
N LEU A 132 -7.89 6.35 7.96
CA LEU A 132 -7.21 7.33 7.09
C LEU A 132 -7.84 8.72 7.16
N ARG A 133 -9.17 8.81 7.15
CA ARG A 133 -9.86 10.11 7.27
C ARG A 133 -9.63 10.76 8.62
N ARG A 134 -9.53 9.97 9.70
CA ARG A 134 -9.41 10.50 11.06
C ARG A 134 -7.98 10.86 11.43
N PHE A 135 -7.02 10.10 10.93
CA PHE A 135 -5.60 10.20 11.26
C PHE A 135 -4.76 10.55 10.05
N LEU A 136 -5.28 11.44 9.21
CA LEU A 136 -4.59 11.92 8.02
C LEU A 136 -3.26 12.62 8.40
N ASP A 137 -3.14 13.16 9.61
CA ASP A 137 -1.92 13.78 10.16
C ASP A 137 -0.85 12.79 10.63
N ASN A 138 -1.12 11.48 10.62
CA ASN A 138 -0.18 10.44 11.01
C ASN A 138 0.36 9.72 9.77
N ASP A 139 1.64 9.93 9.48
CA ASP A 139 2.30 9.43 8.27
C ASP A 139 2.49 7.91 8.29
N GLU A 140 2.80 7.32 9.44
CA GLU A 140 2.94 5.87 9.64
C GLU A 140 1.61 5.13 9.37
N ILE A 141 0.51 5.64 9.93
CA ILE A 141 -0.84 5.12 9.66
C ILE A 141 -1.16 5.25 8.17
N CYS A 142 -0.91 6.42 7.58
CA CYS A 142 -1.20 6.68 6.17
C CYS A 142 -0.45 5.73 5.24
N SER A 143 0.87 5.59 5.43
CA SER A 143 1.71 4.67 4.64
C SER A 143 1.23 3.24 4.79
N SER A 144 1.02 2.77 6.03
CA SER A 144 0.60 1.40 6.30
C SER A 144 -0.78 1.08 5.71
N CYS A 145 -1.75 1.98 5.88
CA CYS A 145 -3.10 1.80 5.32
C CYS A 145 -3.09 1.80 3.79
N CYS A 146 -2.31 2.67 3.13
CA CYS A 146 -2.13 2.63 1.68
C CYS A 146 -1.48 1.31 1.23
N GLY A 147 -0.49 0.80 1.96
CA GLY A 147 0.10 -0.52 1.72
C GLY A 147 -0.93 -1.66 1.79
N VAL A 148 -1.79 -1.65 2.82
CA VAL A 148 -2.90 -2.61 2.94
C VAL A 148 -3.85 -2.48 1.75
N LEU A 149 -4.28 -1.25 1.39
CA LEU A 149 -5.18 -1.02 0.26
C LEU A 149 -4.60 -1.55 -1.06
N TRP A 150 -3.31 -1.34 -1.31
CA TRP A 150 -2.62 -1.92 -2.46
C TRP A 150 -2.71 -3.45 -2.48
N SER A 151 -2.35 -4.12 -1.37
CA SER A 151 -2.44 -5.58 -1.26
C SER A 151 -3.86 -6.11 -1.45
N LEU A 152 -4.86 -5.38 -0.97
CA LEU A 152 -6.25 -5.77 -1.10
C LEU A 152 -6.76 -5.60 -2.55
N ALA A 153 -6.31 -4.57 -3.26
CA ALA A 153 -6.75 -4.21 -4.61
C ALA A 153 -6.01 -4.96 -5.73
N VAL A 154 -4.78 -5.43 -5.53
CA VAL A 154 -4.00 -6.12 -6.59
C VAL A 154 -4.53 -7.54 -6.91
N SER A 155 -5.32 -8.14 -6.03
CA SER A 155 -5.82 -9.52 -6.21
C SER A 155 -6.99 -9.59 -7.20
N GLU A 156 -6.98 -10.59 -8.08
CA GLU A 156 -7.98 -10.84 -9.14
C GLU A 156 -9.38 -11.24 -8.63
N ASN A 157 -9.57 -11.42 -7.33
CA ASN A 157 -10.82 -11.95 -6.77
C ASN A 157 -11.77 -10.87 -6.29
N ASN A 158 -12.94 -10.74 -6.95
CA ASN A 158 -14.23 -10.16 -6.50
C ASN A 158 -14.21 -9.32 -5.22
N ALA A 159 -13.31 -8.32 -5.15
CA ALA A 159 -13.41 -7.31 -4.13
C ALA A 159 -14.67 -6.51 -4.42
N ASP A 160 -15.37 -6.08 -3.38
CA ASP A 160 -16.52 -5.19 -3.55
C ASP A 160 -16.04 -3.91 -4.24
N GLN A 161 -16.33 -3.81 -5.54
CA GLN A 161 -15.88 -2.70 -6.37
C GLN A 161 -16.38 -1.36 -5.82
N ALA A 162 -17.57 -1.31 -5.23
CA ALA A 162 -18.09 -0.07 -4.66
C ALA A 162 -17.25 0.39 -3.46
N LEU A 163 -16.78 -0.54 -2.63
CA LEU A 163 -15.89 -0.24 -1.51
C LEU A 163 -14.50 0.20 -2.00
N LEU A 164 -13.94 -0.46 -3.02
CA LEU A 164 -12.65 -0.04 -3.59
C LEU A 164 -12.74 1.34 -4.27
N LYS A 165 -13.81 1.62 -5.00
CA LYS A 165 -14.09 2.96 -5.56
C LYS A 165 -14.05 4.05 -4.48
N SER A 166 -14.66 3.78 -3.32
CA SER A 166 -14.64 4.74 -2.20
C SER A 166 -13.24 5.01 -1.60
N ALA A 167 -12.23 4.19 -1.94
CA ALA A 167 -10.86 4.37 -1.48
C ALA A 167 -10.06 5.39 -2.31
N VAL A 168 -10.45 5.64 -3.56
CA VAL A 168 -9.76 6.61 -4.46
C VAL A 168 -9.64 8.00 -3.81
N PRO A 169 -10.74 8.69 -3.42
CA PRO A 169 -10.63 10.04 -2.87
C PRO A 169 -9.85 10.11 -1.55
N VAL A 170 -9.93 9.06 -0.72
CA VAL A 170 -9.20 9.01 0.55
C VAL A 170 -7.70 8.83 0.32
N THR A 171 -7.32 7.98 -0.64
CA THR A 171 -5.92 7.75 -1.01
C THR A 171 -5.34 8.99 -1.70
N SER A 172 -6.12 9.66 -2.55
CA SER A 172 -5.72 10.93 -3.17
C SER A 172 -5.48 12.03 -2.12
N ALA A 173 -6.30 12.09 -1.06
CA ALA A 173 -6.08 13.03 0.04
C ALA A 173 -4.77 12.76 0.81
N VAL A 174 -4.43 11.47 1.02
CA VAL A 174 -3.13 11.07 1.61
C VAL A 174 -1.98 11.55 0.72
N LEU A 175 -2.03 11.24 -0.59
CA LEU A 175 -0.98 11.65 -1.53
C LEU A 175 -0.82 13.17 -1.59
N GLN A 176 -1.93 13.90 -1.63
CA GLN A 176 -1.93 15.37 -1.65
C GLN A 176 -1.26 15.97 -0.41
N LYS A 177 -1.54 15.43 0.78
CA LYS A 177 -0.94 15.90 2.03
C LYS A 177 0.55 15.59 2.12
N TYR A 178 0.94 14.40 1.65
CA TYR A 178 2.29 13.88 1.83
C TYR A 178 3.15 13.91 0.58
N LEU A 179 2.90 14.83 -0.36
CA LEU A 179 3.72 14.99 -1.57
C LEU A 179 5.22 15.08 -1.27
N GLN A 180 5.61 15.71 -0.16
CA GLN A 180 7.01 15.88 0.25
C GLN A 180 7.56 14.72 1.08
N ASN A 181 6.68 13.85 1.62
CA ASN A 181 7.10 12.65 2.33
C ASN A 181 7.10 11.49 1.34
N GLY A 182 8.25 11.28 0.70
CA GLY A 182 8.39 10.32 -0.37
C GLY A 182 8.02 8.88 -0.02
N ALA A 183 8.09 8.45 1.25
CA ALA A 183 7.70 7.10 1.66
C ALA A 183 6.17 6.92 1.67
N VAL A 184 5.45 7.91 2.21
CA VAL A 184 3.98 7.91 2.21
C VAL A 184 3.44 8.12 0.81
N ALA A 185 4.02 9.05 0.05
CA ALA A 185 3.64 9.29 -1.33
C ALA A 185 3.82 8.04 -2.21
N GLU A 186 4.91 7.28 -2.02
CA GLU A 186 5.14 6.01 -2.71
C GLU A 186 4.04 4.99 -2.40
N SER A 187 3.68 4.86 -1.12
CA SER A 187 2.61 3.96 -0.67
C SER A 187 1.26 4.35 -1.28
N ALA A 188 0.94 5.65 -1.30
CA ALA A 188 -0.30 6.17 -1.88
C ALA A 188 -0.34 6.02 -3.41
N CYS A 189 0.76 6.28 -4.13
CA CYS A 189 0.87 6.01 -5.57
C CYS A 189 0.68 4.53 -5.88
N SER A 190 1.24 3.64 -5.06
CA SER A 190 1.04 2.19 -5.19
C SER A 190 -0.44 1.83 -5.08
N ALA A 191 -1.12 2.31 -4.03
CA ALA A 191 -2.54 2.07 -3.84
C ALA A 191 -3.39 2.63 -5.00
N LEU A 192 -3.13 3.86 -5.45
CA LEU A 192 -3.83 4.45 -6.61
C LEU A 192 -3.61 3.66 -7.89
N TRP A 193 -2.39 3.15 -8.12
CA TRP A 193 -2.12 2.27 -9.24
C TRP A 193 -2.99 1.00 -9.17
N ALA A 194 -3.02 0.29 -8.05
CA ALA A 194 -3.84 -0.91 -7.90
C ALA A 194 -5.35 -0.60 -8.06
N LEU A 195 -5.84 0.51 -7.50
CA LEU A 195 -7.23 0.95 -7.67
C LEU A 195 -7.56 1.27 -9.13
N SER A 196 -6.63 1.90 -9.87
CA SER A 196 -6.81 2.19 -11.29
C SER A 196 -6.87 0.94 -12.16
N LEU A 197 -6.07 -0.09 -11.84
CA LEU A 197 -6.14 -1.39 -12.52
C LEU A 197 -7.50 -2.09 -12.29
N GLN A 198 -8.11 -1.89 -11.13
CA GLN A 198 -9.43 -2.41 -10.79
C GLN A 198 -10.60 -1.60 -11.39
N GLY A 199 -10.33 -0.54 -12.18
CA GLY A 199 -11.37 0.31 -12.75
C GLY A 199 -12.17 1.08 -11.68
N CYS A 200 -11.50 1.47 -10.58
CA CYS A 200 -12.14 2.14 -9.46
C CYS A 200 -12.31 3.66 -9.64
N LEU A 201 -11.75 4.24 -10.69
CA LEU A 201 -11.92 5.66 -10.99
C LEU A 201 -13.16 5.87 -11.88
N ASP A 202 -13.90 6.94 -11.63
CA ASP A 202 -14.94 7.43 -12.52
C ASP A 202 -14.50 8.68 -13.31
N ASP A 203 -15.39 9.21 -14.15
CA ASP A 203 -15.12 10.33 -15.04
C ASP A 203 -14.64 11.60 -14.28
N TYR A 204 -15.06 11.77 -13.02
CA TYR A 204 -14.68 12.92 -12.19
C TYR A 204 -13.32 12.73 -11.50
N ASP A 205 -12.84 11.48 -11.40
CA ASP A 205 -11.57 11.17 -10.74
C ASP A 205 -10.35 11.31 -11.67
N TYR A 206 -10.52 11.14 -12.99
CA TYR A 206 -9.40 11.05 -13.93
C TYR A 206 -8.52 12.30 -13.97
N GLU A 207 -9.11 13.49 -14.17
CA GLU A 207 -8.37 14.75 -14.19
C GLU A 207 -7.63 15.03 -12.86
N PRO A 208 -8.31 15.10 -11.69
CA PRO A 208 -7.63 15.43 -10.45
C PRO A 208 -6.60 14.37 -10.03
N THR A 209 -6.85 13.09 -10.28
CA THR A 209 -5.90 12.03 -9.94
C THR A 209 -4.68 12.06 -10.86
N THR A 210 -4.86 12.35 -12.16
CA THR A 210 -3.74 12.50 -13.10
C THR A 210 -2.84 13.67 -12.70
N ALA A 211 -3.43 14.83 -12.42
CA ALA A 211 -2.69 16.01 -11.99
C ALA A 211 -1.91 15.77 -10.68
N LEU A 212 -2.54 15.08 -9.72
CA LEU A 212 -1.92 14.76 -8.43
C LEU A 212 -0.77 13.75 -8.57
N LEU A 213 -0.92 12.71 -9.41
CA LEU A 213 0.15 11.75 -9.68
C LEU A 213 1.34 12.43 -10.37
N LEU A 214 1.10 13.35 -11.31
CA LEU A 214 2.15 14.16 -11.92
C LEU A 214 2.89 15.02 -10.88
N ASP A 215 2.17 15.66 -9.97
CA ASP A 215 2.76 16.44 -8.88
C ASP A 215 3.62 15.57 -7.94
N ALA A 216 3.15 14.35 -7.64
CA ALA A 216 3.88 13.41 -6.81
C ALA A 216 5.19 12.97 -7.46
N VAL A 217 5.14 12.60 -8.75
CA VAL A 217 6.32 12.19 -9.52
C VAL A 217 7.30 13.36 -9.67
N ARG A 218 6.82 14.58 -9.97
CA ARG A 218 7.66 15.80 -10.04
C ARG A 218 8.38 16.10 -8.74
N THR A 219 7.70 15.92 -7.62
CA THR A 219 8.25 16.23 -6.29
C THR A 219 9.28 15.20 -5.84
N ASN A 220 9.17 13.96 -6.32
CA ASN A 220 9.97 12.83 -5.82
C ASN A 220 10.73 12.11 -6.95
N GLN A 221 11.27 12.88 -7.90
CA GLN A 221 11.93 12.33 -9.09
C GLN A 221 13.07 11.36 -8.74
N GLU A 222 13.80 11.57 -7.65
CA GLU A 222 14.91 10.69 -7.23
C GLU A 222 14.47 9.33 -6.67
N ARG A 223 13.18 9.16 -6.32
CA ARG A 223 12.68 7.92 -5.70
C ARG A 223 12.14 6.96 -6.75
N ALA A 224 13.00 6.08 -7.25
CA ALA A 224 12.69 5.11 -8.31
C ALA A 224 11.36 4.36 -8.14
N MET A 225 11.07 3.83 -6.94
CA MET A 225 9.82 3.10 -6.68
C MET A 225 8.57 3.98 -6.77
N LEU A 226 8.64 5.22 -6.27
CA LEU A 226 7.53 6.17 -6.39
C LEU A 226 7.32 6.55 -7.85
N VAL A 227 8.39 6.87 -8.58
CA VAL A 227 8.34 7.22 -10.00
C VAL A 227 7.74 6.07 -10.81
N LYS A 228 8.24 4.85 -10.61
CA LYS A 228 7.71 3.64 -11.24
C LYS A 228 6.20 3.50 -10.99
N ASN A 229 5.76 3.52 -9.74
CA ASN A 229 4.35 3.30 -9.40
C ASN A 229 3.46 4.46 -9.86
N GLY A 230 3.97 5.70 -9.82
CA GLY A 230 3.30 6.87 -10.38
C GLY A 230 3.10 6.76 -11.89
N CYS A 231 4.14 6.38 -12.64
CA CYS A 231 4.06 6.14 -14.09
C CYS A 231 3.10 5.00 -14.44
N LEU A 232 3.08 3.91 -13.67
CA LEU A 232 2.16 2.80 -13.89
C LEU A 232 0.70 3.17 -13.58
N ALA A 233 0.47 3.99 -12.54
CA ALA A 233 -0.84 4.57 -12.27
C ALA A 233 -1.28 5.47 -13.44
N LEU A 234 -0.42 6.41 -13.87
CA LEU A 234 -0.69 7.30 -15.01
C LEU A 234 -0.99 6.51 -16.29
N ALA A 235 -0.20 5.49 -16.61
CA ALA A 235 -0.45 4.63 -17.78
C ALA A 235 -1.84 3.96 -17.69
N SER A 236 -2.21 3.50 -16.50
CA SER A 236 -3.52 2.90 -16.27
C SER A 236 -4.67 3.90 -16.44
N LEU A 237 -4.48 5.17 -16.07
CA LEU A 237 -5.45 6.24 -16.28
C LEU A 237 -5.57 6.62 -17.76
N LEU A 238 -4.43 6.83 -18.42
CA LEU A 238 -4.36 7.19 -19.84
C LEU A 238 -4.98 6.11 -20.71
N ARG A 239 -4.82 4.83 -20.38
CA ARG A 239 -5.48 3.73 -21.09
C ARG A 239 -7.01 3.80 -21.06
N MET A 240 -7.57 4.41 -20.01
CA MET A 240 -9.01 4.38 -19.74
C MET A 240 -9.72 5.69 -20.08
N SER A 241 -8.99 6.81 -20.21
CA SER A 241 -9.60 8.14 -20.32
C SER A 241 -8.76 9.12 -21.14
N GLU A 242 -9.37 9.65 -22.20
CA GLU A 242 -8.83 10.77 -22.98
C GLU A 242 -8.65 12.03 -22.12
N LEU A 243 -9.53 12.25 -21.12
CA LEU A 243 -9.40 13.37 -20.19
C LEU A 243 -8.11 13.28 -19.37
N ALA A 244 -7.72 12.07 -18.95
CA ALA A 244 -6.43 11.85 -18.28
C ALA A 244 -5.26 12.18 -19.22
N ALA A 245 -5.33 11.75 -20.49
CA ALA A 245 -4.30 12.02 -21.49
C ALA A 245 -4.16 13.53 -21.80
N LEU A 246 -5.27 14.26 -21.94
CA LEU A 246 -5.25 15.71 -22.12
C LEU A 246 -4.74 16.43 -20.87
N THR A 247 -5.18 16.00 -19.68
CA THR A 247 -4.66 16.53 -18.41
C THR A 247 -3.14 16.35 -18.35
N PHE A 248 -2.64 15.19 -18.76
CA PHE A 248 -1.22 14.86 -18.72
C PHE A 248 -0.33 15.88 -19.45
N ILE A 249 -0.77 16.40 -20.59
CA ILE A 249 0.00 17.38 -21.39
C ILE A 249 -0.32 18.84 -21.05
N THR A 250 -1.46 19.12 -20.39
CA THR A 250 -1.94 20.50 -20.13
C THR A 250 -1.74 21.00 -18.70
N VAL A 251 -1.12 20.23 -17.80
CA VAL A 251 -0.92 20.66 -16.41
C VAL A 251 -0.14 21.98 -16.33
N SER A 252 -0.63 22.91 -15.52
CA SER A 252 -0.05 24.26 -15.34
C SER A 252 1.43 24.30 -14.94
N LYS A 253 1.96 23.22 -14.37
CA LYS A 253 3.37 23.08 -13.94
C LYS A 253 4.29 22.49 -15.01
N GLY A 254 3.84 22.40 -16.26
CA GLY A 254 4.59 21.83 -17.38
C GLY A 254 3.93 20.57 -17.94
N SER A 255 4.29 20.19 -19.16
CA SER A 255 3.79 18.96 -19.78
C SER A 255 4.33 17.74 -19.03
N GLY A 256 3.52 16.69 -18.92
CA GLY A 256 3.99 15.38 -18.42
C GLY A 256 5.06 14.76 -19.33
N ILE A 257 5.12 15.17 -20.60
CA ILE A 257 6.16 14.72 -21.54
C ILE A 257 7.54 15.23 -21.15
N GLU A 258 7.66 16.50 -20.74
CA GLU A 258 8.93 17.06 -20.26
C GLU A 258 9.41 16.31 -19.01
N LEU A 259 8.48 16.00 -18.09
CA LEU A 259 8.79 15.21 -16.90
C LEU A 259 9.28 13.79 -17.24
N ILE A 260 8.69 13.14 -18.25
CA ILE A 260 9.19 11.83 -18.73
C ILE A 260 10.65 11.94 -19.16
N LYS A 261 11.03 13.03 -19.85
CA LYS A 261 12.41 13.21 -20.31
C LYS A 261 13.39 13.27 -19.14
N ASP A 262 13.03 14.02 -18.10
CA ASP A 262 13.82 14.17 -16.88
C ASP A 262 13.95 12.82 -16.14
N ILE A 263 12.86 12.05 -16.06
CA ILE A 263 12.86 10.72 -15.45
C ILE A 263 13.75 9.75 -16.23
N CYS A 264 13.63 9.72 -17.57
CA CYS A 264 14.46 8.86 -18.41
C CYS A 264 15.94 9.16 -18.23
N TYR A 265 16.31 10.43 -18.08
CA TYR A 265 17.68 10.84 -17.81
C TYR A 265 18.15 10.40 -16.42
N LEU A 266 17.33 10.61 -15.39
CA LEU A 266 17.68 10.34 -13.99
C LEU A 266 17.75 8.84 -13.67
N HIS A 267 16.88 8.04 -14.28
CA HIS A 267 16.73 6.60 -14.02
C HIS A 267 17.05 5.73 -15.24
N PHE A 268 17.91 6.22 -16.13
CA PHE A 268 18.26 5.54 -17.38
C PHE A 268 18.70 4.07 -17.15
N ASP A 269 19.42 3.81 -16.05
CA ASP A 269 19.92 2.48 -15.71
C ASP A 269 18.96 1.64 -14.84
N ASP A 270 17.74 2.12 -14.55
CA ASP A 270 16.71 1.36 -13.82
C ASP A 270 15.68 0.76 -14.78
N PRO A 271 15.76 -0.55 -15.09
CA PRO A 271 14.83 -1.18 -16.04
C PRO A 271 13.37 -1.16 -15.56
N GLY A 272 13.14 -1.11 -14.25
CA GLY A 272 11.81 -1.08 -13.66
C GLY A 272 11.13 0.27 -13.87
N VAL A 273 11.87 1.36 -13.72
CA VAL A 273 11.39 2.72 -14.02
C VAL A 273 11.22 2.92 -15.52
N ILE A 274 12.22 2.58 -16.32
CA ILE A 274 12.16 2.73 -17.78
C ILE A 274 11.04 1.87 -18.38
N GLY A 275 10.84 0.64 -17.90
CA GLY A 275 9.71 -0.19 -18.31
C GLY A 275 8.35 0.45 -18.02
N ALA A 276 8.19 1.11 -16.86
CA ALA A 276 6.97 1.83 -16.52
C ALA A 276 6.76 3.07 -17.40
N VAL A 277 7.83 3.81 -17.70
CA VAL A 277 7.79 4.97 -18.60
C VAL A 277 7.46 4.55 -20.03
N CYS A 278 8.02 3.46 -20.53
CA CYS A 278 7.67 2.89 -21.83
C CYS A 278 6.20 2.48 -21.91
N LEU A 279 5.66 1.86 -20.85
CA LEU A 279 4.24 1.56 -20.78
C LEU A 279 3.39 2.85 -20.83
N LEU A 280 3.76 3.88 -20.08
CA LEU A 280 3.08 5.18 -20.12
C LEU A 280 3.11 5.79 -21.54
N MET A 281 4.27 5.81 -22.20
CA MET A 281 4.40 6.30 -23.58
C MET A 281 3.57 5.49 -24.57
N LYS A 282 3.48 4.16 -24.40
CA LYS A 282 2.61 3.31 -25.21
C LYS A 282 1.15 3.70 -25.06
N GLU A 283 0.69 4.05 -23.86
CA GLU A 283 -0.69 4.48 -23.66
C GLU A 283 -0.94 5.91 -24.19
N MET A 284 0.08 6.77 -24.17
CA MET A 284 0.02 8.15 -24.72
C MET A 284 -0.22 8.19 -26.24
N VAL A 285 0.40 7.27 -27.00
CA VAL A 285 0.28 7.28 -28.48
C VAL A 285 -1.10 6.90 -29.01
N GLN A 286 -2.05 6.59 -28.11
CA GLN A 286 -3.45 6.38 -28.47
C GLN A 286 -4.19 7.69 -28.81
N TYR A 287 -3.61 8.85 -28.46
CA TYR A 287 -4.27 10.15 -28.55
C TYR A 287 -3.48 11.11 -29.46
N ASP A 288 -4.09 11.54 -30.56
CA ASP A 288 -3.44 12.39 -31.57
C ASP A 288 -2.86 13.68 -30.99
N ASP A 289 -3.60 14.35 -30.10
CA ASP A 289 -3.14 15.59 -29.43
C ASP A 289 -1.89 15.37 -28.58
N VAL A 290 -1.81 14.22 -27.90
CA VAL A 290 -0.63 13.84 -27.10
C VAL A 290 0.54 13.49 -28.01
N VAL A 291 0.30 12.79 -29.13
CA VAL A 291 1.33 12.50 -30.12
C VAL A 291 1.92 13.79 -30.70
N LEU A 292 1.10 14.79 -30.99
CA LEU A 292 1.58 16.09 -31.45
C LEU A 292 2.49 16.77 -30.41
N ASP A 293 2.13 16.72 -29.12
CA ASP A 293 2.99 17.25 -28.05
C ASP A 293 4.31 16.45 -27.95
N MET A 294 4.26 15.11 -28.04
CA MET A 294 5.46 14.25 -28.04
C MET A 294 6.42 14.59 -29.18
N LEU A 295 5.89 14.83 -30.39
CA LEU A 295 6.68 15.24 -31.55
C LEU A 295 7.30 16.63 -31.33
N SER A 296 6.53 17.58 -30.79
CA SER A 296 7.03 18.92 -30.49
C SER A 296 8.20 18.91 -29.49
N GLN A 297 8.17 17.96 -28.55
CA GLN A 297 9.16 17.76 -27.51
C GLN A 297 10.33 16.83 -27.91
N LYS A 298 10.34 16.36 -29.17
CA LYS A 298 11.37 15.49 -29.76
C LYS A 298 11.58 14.15 -29.03
N MET A 299 10.49 13.50 -28.62
CA MET A 299 10.56 12.22 -27.91
C MET A 299 11.19 11.07 -28.73
N GLU A 300 11.27 11.20 -30.05
CA GLU A 300 11.90 10.22 -30.95
C GLU A 300 13.38 9.95 -30.62
N GLU A 301 14.12 10.98 -30.20
CA GLU A 301 15.53 10.89 -29.81
C GLU A 301 15.66 10.01 -28.56
N GLN A 302 14.83 10.25 -27.54
CA GLN A 302 14.83 9.46 -26.31
C GLN A 302 14.41 8.00 -26.54
N LEU A 303 13.39 7.76 -27.36
CA LEU A 303 12.96 6.40 -27.70
C LEU A 303 14.08 5.61 -28.39
N SER A 304 14.88 6.29 -29.21
CA SER A 304 16.04 5.68 -29.87
C SER A 304 17.13 5.29 -28.87
N GLU A 305 17.42 6.15 -27.89
CA GLU A 305 18.38 5.88 -26.81
C GLU A 305 17.94 4.71 -25.93
N ILE A 306 16.68 4.71 -25.48
CA ILE A 306 16.10 3.62 -24.68
C ILE A 306 16.19 2.29 -25.45
N LYS A 307 15.87 2.29 -26.75
CA LYS A 307 15.94 1.08 -27.60
C LYS A 307 17.37 0.54 -27.74
N ILE A 308 18.38 1.41 -27.77
CA ILE A 308 19.79 0.99 -27.85
C ILE A 308 20.22 0.31 -26.53
N GLN A 309 19.80 0.86 -25.39
CA GLN A 309 20.18 0.35 -24.08
C GLN A 309 19.39 -0.92 -23.69
N PHE A 310 18.10 -0.98 -24.05
CA PHE A 310 17.20 -2.10 -23.75
C PHE A 310 16.67 -2.76 -25.05
N PRO A 311 17.52 -3.45 -25.83
CA PRO A 311 17.15 -3.96 -27.16
C PRO A 311 16.15 -5.14 -27.15
N PHE A 312 15.80 -5.67 -25.97
CA PHE A 312 14.95 -6.86 -25.81
C PHE A 312 13.73 -6.63 -24.88
N SER A 313 13.46 -5.40 -24.46
CA SER A 313 12.28 -5.04 -23.66
C SER A 313 11.10 -4.60 -24.54
#